data_AF-A0A1M5V9T6-F1
#
_entry.id   AF-A0A1M5V9T6-F1
#
_cell.length_a   1.000
_cell.length_b   1.000
_cell.length_c   1.000
_cell.angle_alpha   90.00
_cell.angle_beta   90.00
_cell.angle_gamma   90.00
#
_symmetry.space_group_name_H-M   'P 1'
#
loop_
_entity.id
_entity.type
_entity.pdbx_description
1 polymer ?
#
loop_
_entity_poly.entity_id
_entity_poly.type
_entity_poly.pdbx_seq_one_letter_code
_entity_poly.pdbx_strand_id
1 'polypeptide(L)'
;MNLLRIFCLALCAMLTFSFTACGGDSGSGASDEISMNSSDDEGLDAASSTSVTAGEAKESEKSSSSKGSSAKSSESAASSSSVIPGTDRGSCSSVAASSGAVSDVGISSNSFVLVDSLCDSEYEGWSQYFMKTGQTYFCINGHWILQSSSSVARSSSSSKYYDMSELFVNDQGYSYGEFTDPRDGQVYKTIRYEMGFEELDSITFFAQNLNYGKMIDAGAQMTDSTKFCYDDDPWYCDNGFGGLYTWASAMNFPAACDSFGIGTSKCPMEFDLMSNPVSFYKNGITYVLHQGICPEGWHVMNQEEWGLIMKGSISRNGANYLGAVLWGSNQRGFSLLPAGDLELQNTHDDEKRCDFLDIGKYAYHWIPGEYDKNEDFKPELFGRMVFVADSHVNKPAALKKVNGASVRCAKDY
;
A
#
# COMPACT_ATOMS: atom_id res chain seq x y z
N MET A 1 68.94 32.20 14.16
CA MET A 1 68.54 33.54 13.66
C MET A 1 67.06 33.51 13.35
N ASN A 2 66.37 34.63 13.64
CA ASN A 2 65.18 35.24 13.02
C ASN A 2 64.26 34.43 12.05
N LEU A 3 62.94 34.65 11.98
CA LEU A 3 61.92 35.17 12.91
C LEU A 3 60.54 35.20 12.18
N LEU A 4 59.44 35.08 12.93
CA LEU A 4 58.14 35.74 12.69
C LEU A 4 57.31 35.43 11.42
N ARG A 5 56.11 34.87 11.62
CA ARG A 5 54.77 35.42 11.21
C ARG A 5 53.67 34.41 11.63
N ILE A 6 52.89 34.65 12.69
CA ILE A 6 51.79 35.64 12.90
C ILE A 6 50.41 35.02 12.61
N PHE A 7 49.55 35.02 13.65
CA PHE A 7 48.12 34.73 13.58
C PHE A 7 47.36 35.82 12.81
N CYS A 8 46.26 35.46 12.14
CA CYS A 8 45.11 36.34 11.92
C CYS A 8 43.82 35.52 11.88
N LEU A 9 42.76 36.00 12.55
CA LEU A 9 41.39 35.52 12.36
C LEU A 9 40.71 36.37 11.29
N ALA A 10 39.78 35.78 10.54
CA ALA A 10 38.65 36.48 9.92
C ALA A 10 37.39 35.61 10.09
N LEU A 11 36.29 36.06 10.69
CA LEU A 11 35.35 37.12 10.28
C LEU A 11 34.63 36.82 8.94
N CYS A 12 33.51 36.10 9.06
CA CYS A 12 32.36 36.22 8.16
C CYS A 12 31.20 36.85 8.93
N ALA A 13 30.38 37.66 8.26
CA ALA A 13 29.46 38.61 8.91
C ALA A 13 28.02 38.08 9.03
N MET A 14 27.36 38.46 10.13
CA MET A 14 25.91 38.37 10.27
C MET A 14 25.24 39.50 9.48
N LEU A 15 24.30 39.18 8.59
CA LEU A 15 23.46 40.17 7.90
C LEU A 15 22.08 40.26 8.57
N THR A 16 21.92 41.27 9.43
CA THR A 16 20.63 41.62 10.03
C THR A 16 19.82 42.51 9.09
N PHE A 17 18.67 42.04 8.61
CA PHE A 17 17.68 42.89 7.95
C PHE A 17 16.62 43.37 8.96
N SER A 18 16.64 44.66 9.25
CA SER A 18 15.62 45.33 10.05
C SER A 18 14.39 45.64 9.19
N PHE A 19 13.20 45.24 9.66
CA PHE A 19 11.94 45.84 9.17
C PHE A 19 11.41 46.86 10.18
N THR A 20 10.93 47.98 9.66
CA THR A 20 10.54 49.18 10.42
C THR A 20 9.11 49.08 10.95
N ALA A 21 8.88 49.56 12.16
CA ALA A 21 7.56 49.60 12.78
C ALA A 21 6.72 50.84 12.38
N CYS A 22 5.43 50.60 12.13
CA CYS A 22 4.33 51.56 12.29
C CYS A 22 3.13 50.78 12.88
N GLY A 23 2.27 51.36 13.73
CA GLY A 23 2.35 52.70 14.30
C GLY A 23 0.99 53.28 14.69
N GLY A 24 0.39 52.78 15.78
CA GLY A 24 -0.88 53.31 16.32
C GLY A 24 -2.15 52.86 15.57
N ASP A 25 -3.36 53.08 16.10
CA ASP A 25 -3.76 53.45 17.47
C ASP A 25 -5.27 53.15 17.67
N SER A 26 -5.82 53.43 18.86
CA SER A 26 -7.25 53.43 19.27
C SER A 26 -7.65 52.27 20.19
N GLY A 27 -7.54 52.51 21.50
CA GLY A 27 -8.37 51.85 22.49
C GLY A 27 -9.54 52.74 22.93
N SER A 28 -10.61 52.13 23.42
CA SER A 28 -11.64 52.74 24.28
C SER A 28 -12.40 51.62 24.99
N GLY A 29 -12.81 51.85 26.24
CA GLY A 29 -13.61 50.91 27.02
C GLY A 29 -14.78 51.60 27.71
N ALA A 30 -15.32 50.94 28.73
CA ALA A 30 -16.50 51.31 29.52
C ALA A 30 -17.87 51.13 28.79
N SER A 31 -18.97 50.81 29.47
CA SER A 31 -19.19 50.09 30.75
C SER A 31 -20.70 49.79 30.91
N ASP A 32 -21.06 49.00 31.95
CA ASP A 32 -22.39 48.99 32.63
C ASP A 32 -23.61 48.40 31.85
N GLU A 33 -24.64 47.79 32.46
CA GLU A 33 -24.91 47.23 33.81
C GLU A 33 -26.27 46.45 33.79
N ILE A 34 -26.67 45.78 34.89
CA ILE A 34 -28.03 45.22 35.20
C ILE A 34 -28.46 43.98 34.36
N SER A 35 -29.06 42.87 34.85
CA SER A 35 -29.56 42.37 36.17
C SER A 35 -29.34 40.84 36.22
N MET A 36 -28.97 40.17 37.33
CA MET A 36 -29.69 39.97 38.61
C MET A 36 -31.06 39.25 38.51
N ASN A 37 -31.11 37.92 38.72
CA ASN A 37 -31.82 37.30 39.87
C ASN A 37 -31.56 35.78 40.06
N SER A 38 -31.55 35.34 41.34
CA SER A 38 -32.10 34.10 41.97
C SER A 38 -32.44 32.82 41.16
N SER A 39 -32.38 31.59 41.70
CA SER A 39 -31.88 31.07 43.01
C SER A 39 -31.89 29.53 43.04
N ASP A 40 -30.94 28.95 43.79
CA ASP A 40 -31.11 28.01 44.91
C ASP A 40 -32.32 27.03 44.97
N ASP A 41 -32.02 25.71 44.95
CA ASP A 41 -32.35 24.65 45.94
C ASP A 41 -31.74 23.33 45.39
N GLU A 42 -30.92 22.49 46.06
CA GLU A 42 -30.88 21.84 47.40
C GLU A 42 -31.51 20.42 47.48
N GLY A 43 -30.95 19.56 48.36
CA GLY A 43 -31.24 18.12 48.49
C GLY A 43 -30.29 17.22 47.68
N LEU A 44 -29.41 16.35 48.23
CA LEU A 44 -29.49 15.39 49.36
C LEU A 44 -30.51 14.26 49.10
N ASP A 45 -30.26 12.96 49.31
CA ASP A 45 -29.27 12.19 50.11
C ASP A 45 -28.44 11.20 49.23
N ALA A 46 -27.27 10.62 49.56
CA ALA A 46 -26.54 10.25 50.80
C ALA A 46 -26.77 8.80 51.32
N ALA A 47 -25.65 8.11 51.65
CA ALA A 47 -25.52 6.76 52.27
C ALA A 47 -25.99 5.53 51.41
N SER A 48 -25.40 4.32 51.50
CA SER A 48 -24.18 3.87 52.22
C SER A 48 -23.56 2.57 51.64
N SER A 49 -22.31 2.30 52.03
CA SER A 49 -21.59 1.00 51.99
C SER A 49 -22.28 -0.07 52.88
N THR A 50 -22.04 -1.40 52.78
CA THR A 50 -20.81 -2.23 53.00
C THR A 50 -21.08 -3.67 52.47
N SER A 51 -20.20 -4.44 51.79
CA SER A 51 -18.89 -5.08 52.14
C SER A 51 -18.95 -6.49 52.79
N VAL A 52 -17.99 -7.37 52.41
CA VAL A 52 -17.57 -8.70 53.00
C VAL A 52 -18.59 -9.89 53.01
N THR A 53 -18.26 -11.20 52.91
CA THR A 53 -17.00 -11.98 52.64
C THR A 53 -17.24 -13.47 52.23
N ALA A 54 -16.39 -13.99 51.33
CA ALA A 54 -15.63 -15.28 51.30
C ALA A 54 -16.19 -16.70 51.66
N GLY A 55 -15.59 -17.72 51.00
CA GLY A 55 -15.73 -19.20 51.20
C GLY A 55 -16.12 -19.91 49.88
N GLU A 56 -15.33 -20.73 49.17
CA GLU A 56 -14.56 -21.96 49.48
C GLU A 56 -15.43 -23.16 49.95
N ALA A 57 -15.38 -24.39 49.41
CA ALA A 57 -14.73 -25.02 48.23
C ALA A 57 -15.48 -26.38 47.89
N LYS A 58 -15.02 -27.48 47.26
CA LYS A 58 -13.71 -27.99 46.76
C LYS A 58 -13.87 -29.24 45.83
N GLU A 59 -13.08 -29.34 44.76
CA GLU A 59 -12.40 -30.55 44.21
C GLU A 59 -13.04 -31.80 43.52
N SER A 60 -12.14 -32.47 42.76
CA SER A 60 -12.15 -33.80 42.09
C SER A 60 -13.00 -33.98 40.82
N GLU A 61 -12.48 -34.28 39.61
CA GLU A 61 -11.39 -35.14 39.07
C GLU A 61 -11.81 -36.56 38.64
N LYS A 62 -11.58 -36.89 37.35
CA LYS A 62 -10.95 -38.17 36.93
C LYS A 62 -10.43 -38.17 35.49
N SER A 63 -9.52 -39.10 35.18
CA SER A 63 -8.75 -39.15 33.92
C SER A 63 -8.40 -40.57 33.44
N SER A 64 -8.32 -40.77 32.11
CA SER A 64 -7.70 -41.88 31.36
C SER A 64 -7.87 -41.58 29.85
N SER A 65 -6.92 -41.66 28.90
CA SER A 65 -5.84 -42.65 28.61
C SER A 65 -6.39 -44.02 28.16
N SER A 66 -5.84 -44.77 27.17
CA SER A 66 -4.59 -44.66 26.40
C SER A 66 -4.60 -45.53 25.11
N LYS A 67 -3.55 -45.41 24.26
CA LYS A 67 -3.18 -46.26 23.07
C LYS A 67 -4.05 -46.12 21.81
N GLY A 68 -3.55 -46.25 20.56
CA GLY A 68 -2.17 -46.25 20.04
C GLY A 68 -1.73 -47.50 19.25
N SER A 69 -1.36 -47.34 17.97
CA SER A 69 -0.46 -48.21 17.17
C SER A 69 -0.12 -47.60 15.79
N SER A 70 0.94 -48.08 15.14
CA SER A 70 1.54 -47.50 13.91
C SER A 70 1.37 -48.37 12.66
N ALA A 71 1.32 -47.77 11.48
CA ALA A 71 1.66 -48.42 10.20
C ALA A 71 2.14 -47.39 9.15
N LYS A 72 3.07 -47.80 8.27
CA LYS A 72 3.39 -47.10 7.01
C LYS A 72 2.69 -47.80 5.85
N SER A 73 2.16 -47.03 4.90
CA SER A 73 2.07 -47.44 3.49
C SER A 73 1.98 -46.20 2.61
N SER A 74 2.89 -46.06 1.66
CA SER A 74 2.74 -45.17 0.51
C SER A 74 1.78 -45.82 -0.50
N GLU A 75 0.93 -45.03 -1.15
CA GLU A 75 0.95 -44.91 -2.63
C GLU A 75 -0.03 -43.85 -3.15
N SER A 76 -0.01 -43.68 -4.47
CA SER A 76 -0.44 -42.51 -5.24
C SER A 76 -1.96 -42.28 -5.37
N ALA A 77 -2.32 -40.99 -5.34
CA ALA A 77 -3.28 -40.31 -6.23
C ALA A 77 -4.54 -41.05 -6.74
N ALA A 78 -5.71 -40.55 -6.30
CA ALA A 78 -6.93 -40.53 -7.11
C ALA A 78 -7.76 -39.28 -6.76
N SER A 79 -8.10 -38.47 -7.76
CA SER A 79 -8.99 -37.30 -7.57
C SER A 79 -10.45 -37.76 -7.48
N SER A 80 -11.17 -37.34 -6.45
CA SER A 80 -12.63 -37.51 -6.36
C SER A 80 -13.30 -36.26 -5.81
N SER A 81 -14.05 -35.57 -6.66
CA SER A 81 -14.77 -34.33 -6.34
C SER A 81 -15.93 -34.57 -5.38
N SER A 82 -15.82 -34.08 -4.15
CA SER A 82 -16.90 -34.07 -3.16
C SER A 82 -17.62 -32.72 -3.20
N VAL A 83 -18.80 -32.68 -3.83
CA VAL A 83 -19.61 -31.47 -3.93
C VAL A 83 -20.23 -31.14 -2.57
N ILE A 84 -19.90 -29.97 -2.03
CA ILE A 84 -20.62 -29.36 -0.89
C ILE A 84 -21.68 -28.41 -1.47
N PRO A 85 -22.97 -28.53 -1.10
CA PRO A 85 -24.03 -27.68 -1.64
C PRO A 85 -24.19 -26.38 -0.86
N GLY A 86 -24.52 -25.29 -1.59
CA GLY A 86 -25.29 -24.16 -1.01
C GLY A 86 -24.49 -22.97 -0.48
N THR A 87 -23.80 -22.24 -1.35
CA THR A 87 -23.68 -20.78 -1.24
C THR A 87 -24.12 -20.15 -2.56
N ASP A 88 -24.89 -19.06 -2.49
CA ASP A 88 -25.34 -18.34 -3.68
C ASP A 88 -24.14 -17.64 -4.32
N ARG A 89 -23.75 -18.10 -5.52
CA ARG A 89 -22.62 -17.56 -6.26
C ARG A 89 -23.01 -16.23 -6.88
N GLY A 90 -22.55 -15.14 -6.28
CA GLY A 90 -22.49 -13.83 -6.93
C GLY A 90 -21.73 -13.94 -8.25
N SER A 91 -22.21 -13.26 -9.29
CA SER A 91 -21.57 -13.29 -10.61
C SER A 91 -20.28 -12.48 -10.57
N CYS A 92 -19.16 -13.17 -10.37
CA CYS A 92 -17.83 -12.56 -10.31
C CYS A 92 -17.28 -12.40 -11.74
N SER A 93 -16.75 -11.22 -12.08
CA SER A 93 -16.23 -10.94 -13.42
C SER A 93 -14.82 -10.35 -13.37
N SER A 94 -13.99 -10.70 -14.35
CA SER A 94 -12.62 -10.19 -14.46
C SER A 94 -12.40 -9.53 -15.82
N VAL A 95 -11.94 -8.28 -15.80
CA VAL A 95 -11.49 -7.59 -17.01
C VAL A 95 -10.02 -7.90 -17.27
N ALA A 96 -9.79 -9.04 -17.93
CA ALA A 96 -8.48 -9.35 -18.52
C ALA A 96 -8.00 -8.18 -19.39
N ALA A 97 -6.70 -7.88 -19.35
CA ALA A 97 -6.09 -6.74 -20.03
C ALA A 97 -6.28 -6.84 -21.57
N SER A 98 -7.34 -6.19 -22.07
CA SER A 98 -7.80 -6.33 -23.43
C SER A 98 -7.01 -5.45 -24.39
N SER A 99 -5.98 -6.04 -25.00
CA SER A 99 -5.35 -5.51 -26.21
C SER A 99 -6.41 -5.42 -27.32
N GLY A 100 -6.91 -4.21 -27.57
CA GLY A 100 -8.07 -3.97 -28.45
C GLY A 100 -7.84 -4.41 -29.89
N ALA A 101 -8.48 -5.50 -30.29
CA ALA A 101 -8.48 -5.98 -31.67
C ALA A 101 -9.35 -5.05 -32.54
N VAL A 102 -8.73 -4.13 -33.26
CA VAL A 102 -9.40 -3.32 -34.29
C VAL A 102 -9.77 -4.24 -35.45
N SER A 103 -11.05 -4.21 -35.85
CA SER A 103 -11.59 -5.05 -36.93
C SER A 103 -10.97 -4.73 -38.29
N ASP A 104 -10.66 -5.78 -39.04
CA ASP A 104 -9.98 -5.73 -40.34
C ASP A 104 -10.70 -4.85 -41.39
N VAL A 105 -10.01 -3.82 -41.88
CA VAL A 105 -10.43 -3.00 -43.03
C VAL A 105 -9.22 -2.65 -43.90
N GLY A 106 -9.09 -3.35 -45.02
CA GLY A 106 -8.51 -2.81 -46.26
C GLY A 106 -7.00 -2.52 -46.27
N ILE A 107 -6.22 -3.44 -46.82
CA ILE A 107 -4.80 -3.24 -47.13
C ILE A 107 -4.62 -1.99 -48.01
N SER A 108 -3.87 -1.02 -47.50
CA SER A 108 -3.31 0.10 -48.26
C SER A 108 -1.88 0.35 -47.74
N SER A 109 -0.89 -0.23 -48.41
CA SER A 109 0.51 -0.19 -48.00
C SER A 109 1.11 1.22 -48.12
N ASN A 110 1.47 1.84 -47.00
CA ASN A 110 2.30 3.04 -47.01
C ASN A 110 3.14 3.15 -45.73
N SER A 111 4.25 2.39 -45.66
CA SER A 111 5.24 2.51 -44.58
C SER A 111 6.03 3.81 -44.76
N PHE A 112 5.67 4.84 -43.99
CA PHE A 112 6.45 6.09 -43.96
C PHE A 112 7.76 5.89 -43.18
N VAL A 113 8.78 5.39 -43.87
CA VAL A 113 10.13 5.26 -43.34
C VAL A 113 10.81 6.63 -43.38
N LEU A 114 11.17 7.18 -42.21
CA LEU A 114 12.12 8.29 -42.14
C LEU A 114 13.51 7.77 -42.54
N VAL A 115 14.08 8.38 -43.59
CA VAL A 115 15.28 7.88 -44.27
C VAL A 115 16.58 8.12 -43.47
N ASP A 116 16.54 8.98 -42.47
CA ASP A 116 17.60 9.16 -41.46
C ASP A 116 17.04 8.77 -40.07
N SER A 117 17.07 7.47 -39.74
CA SER A 117 16.67 6.93 -38.44
C SER A 117 17.85 6.57 -37.53
N LEU A 118 19.07 6.95 -37.93
CA LEU A 118 20.28 6.83 -37.11
C LEU A 118 20.45 8.06 -36.21
N CYS A 119 21.03 7.85 -35.04
CA CYS A 119 21.54 8.89 -34.16
C CYS A 119 23.02 8.60 -33.85
N ASP A 120 23.83 9.65 -33.83
CA ASP A 120 25.22 9.53 -33.39
C ASP A 120 25.28 9.15 -31.90
N SER A 121 26.32 8.41 -31.51
CA SER A 121 26.46 7.86 -30.15
C SER A 121 26.60 8.91 -29.04
N GLU A 122 26.81 10.18 -29.38
CA GLU A 122 26.74 11.30 -28.43
C GLU A 122 25.30 11.64 -28.00
N TYR A 123 24.29 11.21 -28.76
CA TYR A 123 22.86 11.35 -28.44
C TYR A 123 22.24 10.11 -27.82
N GLU A 124 23.00 9.03 -27.57
CA GLU A 124 22.49 7.79 -26.95
C GLU A 124 21.79 8.11 -25.60
N GLY A 125 20.54 7.65 -25.45
CA GLY A 125 19.68 7.95 -24.31
C GLY A 125 18.93 9.30 -24.35
N TRP A 126 19.23 10.20 -25.28
CA TRP A 126 18.51 11.48 -25.43
C TRP A 126 17.19 11.33 -26.17
N SER A 127 16.24 12.23 -25.86
CA SER A 127 14.94 12.34 -26.54
C SER A 127 14.87 13.58 -27.43
N GLN A 128 14.40 13.44 -28.67
CA GLN A 128 14.18 14.54 -29.62
C GLN A 128 12.74 14.55 -30.18
N TYR A 129 12.12 15.73 -30.24
CA TYR A 129 10.79 15.91 -30.81
C TYR A 129 10.86 16.28 -32.30
N PHE A 130 10.29 15.43 -33.15
CA PHE A 130 10.31 15.60 -34.60
C PHE A 130 9.05 16.34 -35.07
N MET A 131 9.20 17.63 -35.33
CA MET A 131 8.16 18.54 -35.84
C MET A 131 7.41 18.04 -37.10
N LYS A 132 8.01 17.13 -37.88
CA LYS A 132 7.38 16.53 -39.08
C LYS A 132 6.38 15.41 -38.77
N THR A 133 6.56 14.69 -37.67
CA THR A 133 5.69 13.57 -37.25
C THR A 133 4.83 13.91 -36.02
N GLY A 134 5.12 15.03 -35.35
CA GLY A 134 4.39 15.45 -34.14
C GLY A 134 4.70 14.58 -32.92
N GLN A 135 5.88 13.97 -32.90
CA GLN A 135 6.22 12.85 -32.01
C GLN A 135 7.64 12.95 -31.46
N THR A 136 7.84 12.43 -30.24
CA THR A 136 9.15 12.32 -29.58
C THR A 136 9.77 10.95 -29.85
N TYR A 137 11.08 10.91 -30.09
CA TYR A 137 11.86 9.70 -30.30
C TYR A 137 13.05 9.69 -29.32
N PHE A 138 13.47 8.51 -28.86
CA PHE A 138 14.68 8.29 -28.06
C PHE A 138 15.77 7.65 -28.92
N CYS A 139 17.01 8.07 -28.76
CA CYS A 139 18.16 7.40 -29.35
C CYS A 139 18.53 6.17 -28.51
N ILE A 140 18.46 4.97 -29.10
CA ILE A 140 18.79 3.69 -28.44
C ILE A 140 19.59 2.82 -29.44
N ASN A 141 20.77 2.38 -29.02
CA ASN A 141 21.77 1.67 -29.85
C ASN A 141 22.05 2.37 -31.19
N GLY A 142 22.13 3.71 -31.19
CA GLY A 142 22.34 4.50 -32.41
C GLY A 142 21.13 4.59 -33.36
N HIS A 143 19.92 4.24 -32.90
CA HIS A 143 18.67 4.40 -33.67
C HIS A 143 17.62 5.26 -32.94
N TRP A 144 16.90 6.13 -33.67
CA TRP A 144 15.76 6.88 -33.16
C TRP A 144 14.49 6.01 -33.07
N ILE A 145 14.06 5.68 -31.85
CA ILE A 145 12.87 4.86 -31.55
C ILE A 145 11.74 5.76 -31.01
N LEU A 146 10.54 5.64 -31.58
CA LEU A 146 9.36 6.43 -31.23
C LEU A 146 8.91 6.18 -29.78
N GLN A 147 8.69 7.24 -28.99
CA GLN A 147 8.26 7.16 -27.57
C GLN A 147 6.92 6.44 -27.39
N SER A 148 6.02 6.47 -28.37
CA SER A 148 4.74 5.75 -28.35
C SER A 148 4.81 4.34 -28.97
N SER A 149 5.99 3.82 -29.31
CA SER A 149 6.19 2.42 -29.72
C SER A 149 6.40 1.51 -28.51
N SER A 150 5.36 1.37 -27.69
CA SER A 150 5.28 0.43 -26.56
C SER A 150 5.15 -1.03 -27.02
N SER A 151 6.10 -1.52 -27.82
CA SER A 151 6.18 -2.92 -28.26
C SER A 151 7.53 -3.32 -28.87
N VAL A 152 8.56 -3.45 -28.02
CA VAL A 152 9.40 -4.65 -28.16
C VAL A 152 8.58 -5.80 -27.58
N ALA A 153 7.75 -6.43 -28.40
CA ALA A 153 6.88 -7.51 -27.97
C ALA A 153 7.72 -8.75 -27.62
N ARG A 154 8.18 -8.87 -26.37
CA ARG A 154 8.56 -10.17 -25.79
C ARG A 154 7.38 -11.10 -26.04
N SER A 155 7.66 -12.21 -26.71
CA SER A 155 6.67 -12.94 -27.53
C SER A 155 5.35 -13.15 -26.82
N SER A 156 4.24 -12.79 -27.48
CA SER A 156 2.87 -12.99 -27.00
C SER A 156 2.51 -14.48 -26.93
N SER A 157 3.08 -15.17 -25.95
CA SER A 157 2.61 -16.46 -25.46
C SER A 157 1.19 -16.26 -24.95
N SER A 158 0.23 -17.05 -25.43
CA SER A 158 -1.17 -17.00 -24.98
C SER A 158 -1.37 -17.69 -23.62
N SER A 159 -0.47 -17.39 -22.68
CA SER A 159 -0.49 -17.86 -21.30
C SER A 159 -1.45 -17.01 -20.47
N LYS A 160 -2.25 -17.64 -19.61
CA LYS A 160 -3.00 -16.93 -18.55
C LYS A 160 -2.04 -16.24 -17.57
N TYR A 161 -0.85 -16.81 -17.41
CA TYR A 161 0.13 -16.47 -16.39
C TYR A 161 1.32 -15.70 -16.97
N TYR A 162 1.81 -14.72 -16.21
CA TYR A 162 2.93 -13.87 -16.60
C TYR A 162 4.30 -14.55 -16.40
N ASP A 163 5.31 -14.08 -17.14
CA ASP A 163 6.71 -14.45 -16.92
C ASP A 163 7.24 -13.73 -15.67
N MET A 164 7.42 -14.48 -14.60
CA MET A 164 7.88 -13.95 -13.30
C MET A 164 9.40 -13.99 -13.13
N SER A 165 10.16 -14.42 -14.15
CA SER A 165 11.62 -14.61 -14.05
C SER A 165 12.39 -13.34 -13.69
N GLU A 166 11.86 -12.17 -14.05
CA GLU A 166 12.46 -10.86 -13.79
C GLU A 166 11.96 -10.18 -12.50
N LEU A 167 11.08 -10.83 -11.71
CA LEU A 167 10.44 -10.21 -10.52
C LEU A 167 11.45 -9.62 -9.52
N PHE A 168 12.55 -10.31 -9.26
CA PHE A 168 13.62 -9.88 -8.35
C PHE A 168 14.92 -9.50 -9.08
N VAL A 169 14.84 -9.24 -10.40
CA VAL A 169 15.90 -8.54 -11.12
C VAL A 169 15.75 -7.04 -10.84
N ASN A 170 16.87 -6.33 -10.64
CA ASN A 170 16.88 -4.90 -10.37
C ASN A 170 18.11 -4.21 -10.99
N ASP A 171 17.94 -2.94 -11.35
CA ASP A 171 18.87 -2.24 -12.24
C ASP A 171 20.10 -1.65 -11.53
N GLN A 172 20.15 -1.73 -10.20
CA GLN A 172 21.14 -1.05 -9.35
C GLN A 172 21.92 -1.99 -8.40
N GLY A 173 21.74 -3.31 -8.55
CA GLY A 173 22.50 -4.30 -7.76
C GLY A 173 22.06 -4.43 -6.30
N TYR A 174 20.83 -4.00 -5.96
CA TYR A 174 20.24 -4.22 -4.64
C TYR A 174 20.19 -5.72 -4.32
N SER A 175 20.62 -6.07 -3.11
CA SER A 175 20.52 -7.42 -2.57
C SER A 175 19.20 -7.60 -1.82
N TYR A 176 18.63 -8.81 -1.91
CA TYR A 176 17.43 -9.18 -1.17
C TYR A 176 17.81 -10.03 0.04
N GLY A 177 17.25 -9.67 1.19
CA GLY A 177 17.12 -10.58 2.33
C GLY A 177 15.92 -11.51 2.17
N GLU A 178 15.69 -12.34 3.18
CA GLU A 178 14.51 -13.20 3.28
C GLU A 178 13.93 -13.14 4.70
N PHE A 179 12.62 -13.24 4.81
CA PHE A 179 11.89 -13.35 6.07
C PHE A 179 10.83 -14.45 5.93
N THR A 180 10.78 -15.37 6.89
CA THR A 180 9.74 -16.40 6.96
C THR A 180 8.69 -15.96 7.97
N ASP A 181 7.44 -15.82 7.53
CA ASP A 181 6.33 -15.49 8.43
C ASP A 181 6.03 -16.69 9.35
N PRO A 182 6.13 -16.54 10.69
CA PRO A 182 5.96 -17.65 11.62
C PRO A 182 4.50 -18.15 11.70
N ARG A 183 3.54 -17.43 11.10
CA ARG A 183 2.10 -17.73 11.19
C ARG A 183 1.63 -18.76 10.16
N ASP A 184 2.25 -18.78 8.98
CA ASP A 184 1.91 -19.70 7.87
C ASP A 184 3.12 -20.36 7.19
N GLY A 185 4.35 -19.90 7.48
CA GLY A 185 5.58 -20.41 6.86
C GLY A 185 5.90 -19.80 5.49
N GLN A 186 5.15 -18.80 5.02
CA GLN A 186 5.44 -18.11 3.76
C GLN A 186 6.77 -17.37 3.85
N VAL A 187 7.67 -17.63 2.89
CA VAL A 187 8.92 -16.89 2.74
C VAL A 187 8.68 -15.67 1.87
N TYR A 188 9.13 -14.51 2.33
CA TYR A 188 9.08 -13.22 1.67
C TYR A 188 10.51 -12.75 1.36
N LYS A 189 10.77 -12.32 0.13
CA LYS A 189 11.96 -11.50 -0.18
C LYS A 189 11.83 -10.16 0.55
N THR A 190 12.93 -9.66 1.10
CA THR A 190 12.99 -8.36 1.78
C THR A 190 14.02 -7.46 1.13
N ILE A 191 13.74 -6.15 1.10
CA ILE A 191 14.60 -5.11 0.54
C ILE A 191 14.90 -4.06 1.62
N ARG A 192 16.14 -3.59 1.69
CA ARG A 192 16.63 -2.66 2.71
C ARG A 192 17.15 -1.39 2.05
N TYR A 193 16.75 -0.24 2.59
CA TYR A 193 17.28 1.06 2.18
C TYR A 193 17.96 1.75 3.36
N GLU A 194 19.21 2.15 3.18
CA GLU A 194 19.90 3.06 4.09
C GLU A 194 19.36 4.49 3.90
N MET A 195 19.20 5.21 5.00
CA MET A 195 18.42 6.43 5.12
C MET A 195 19.26 7.64 5.55
N GLY A 196 20.23 7.43 6.45
CA GLY A 196 21.22 8.43 6.83
C GLY A 196 20.68 9.62 7.63
N PHE A 197 19.66 9.42 8.46
CA PHE A 197 19.16 10.44 9.41
C PHE A 197 19.57 10.09 10.85
N GLU A 198 19.73 11.09 11.70
CA GLU A 198 20.38 10.96 13.02
C GLU A 198 19.67 10.02 14.02
N GLU A 199 18.36 9.77 13.83
CA GLU A 199 17.56 8.82 14.63
C GLU A 199 17.15 7.54 13.85
N LEU A 200 17.51 7.42 12.56
CA LEU A 200 17.12 6.27 11.73
C LEU A 200 18.14 6.00 10.61
N ASP A 201 18.92 4.94 10.80
CA ASP A 201 19.91 4.46 9.83
C ASP A 201 19.26 3.93 8.55
N SER A 202 18.10 3.25 8.66
CA SER A 202 17.56 2.38 7.60
C SER A 202 16.12 1.92 7.82
N ILE A 203 15.41 1.56 6.74
CA ILE A 203 14.15 0.78 6.81
C ILE A 203 14.27 -0.49 5.97
N THR A 204 13.60 -1.57 6.38
CA THR A 204 13.49 -2.84 5.65
C THR A 204 12.03 -3.12 5.31
N PHE A 205 11.75 -3.54 4.07
CA PHE A 205 10.41 -3.77 3.52
C PHE A 205 10.28 -5.18 2.94
N PHE A 206 9.06 -5.68 2.80
CA PHE A 206 8.78 -6.80 1.91
C PHE A 206 8.94 -6.35 0.45
N ALA A 207 9.63 -7.15 -0.35
CA ALA A 207 9.79 -6.95 -1.79
C ALA A 207 8.65 -7.57 -2.62
N GLN A 208 7.76 -8.36 -2.01
CA GLN A 208 6.56 -8.92 -2.64
C GLN A 208 5.33 -8.57 -1.81
N ASN A 209 4.12 -8.63 -2.39
CA ASN A 209 2.89 -8.35 -1.64
C ASN A 209 2.64 -9.41 -0.55
N LEU A 210 1.93 -9.03 0.52
CA LEU A 210 1.59 -9.95 1.60
C LEU A 210 0.67 -11.07 1.09
N ASN A 211 1.02 -12.33 1.32
CA ASN A 211 0.26 -13.53 0.92
C ASN A 211 -0.35 -14.27 2.14
N TYR A 212 -0.52 -13.58 3.27
CA TYR A 212 -0.92 -14.19 4.54
C TYR A 212 -2.35 -14.74 4.51
N GLY A 213 -2.54 -15.93 5.07
CA GLY A 213 -3.86 -16.52 5.31
C GLY A 213 -4.41 -17.38 4.16
N LYS A 214 -5.60 -17.93 4.38
CA LYS A 214 -6.26 -18.87 3.46
C LYS A 214 -7.04 -18.14 2.38
N MET A 215 -6.89 -18.59 1.13
CA MET A 215 -7.73 -18.14 0.03
C MET A 215 -9.23 -18.44 0.25
N ILE A 216 -10.07 -17.48 -0.13
CA ILE A 216 -11.52 -17.59 -0.29
C ILE A 216 -11.94 -16.99 -1.63
N ASP A 217 -13.02 -17.49 -2.22
CA ASP A 217 -13.62 -17.01 -3.47
C ASP A 217 -14.15 -15.56 -3.31
N ALA A 218 -14.15 -14.76 -4.37
CA ALA A 218 -14.71 -13.41 -4.37
C ALA A 218 -16.18 -13.38 -3.95
N GLY A 219 -16.57 -12.31 -3.23
CA GLY A 219 -17.92 -12.17 -2.68
C GLY A 219 -18.22 -13.03 -1.44
N ALA A 220 -17.33 -13.98 -1.08
CA ALA A 220 -17.36 -14.61 0.23
C ALA A 220 -17.05 -13.57 1.33
N GLN A 221 -17.62 -13.77 2.53
CA GLN A 221 -17.34 -12.90 3.67
C GLN A 221 -15.90 -13.11 4.14
N MET A 222 -15.09 -12.05 4.06
CA MET A 222 -13.73 -12.05 4.62
C MET A 222 -13.78 -12.19 6.15
N THR A 223 -12.84 -12.98 6.67
CA THR A 223 -12.67 -13.34 8.08
C THR A 223 -11.18 -13.37 8.45
N ASP A 224 -10.88 -13.39 9.74
CA ASP A 224 -9.53 -13.44 10.30
C ASP A 224 -8.64 -14.47 9.57
N SER A 225 -7.48 -14.03 9.09
CA SER A 225 -6.52 -14.88 8.34
C SER A 225 -7.08 -15.49 7.03
N THR A 226 -7.95 -14.75 6.32
CA THR A 226 -8.35 -15.06 4.93
C THR A 226 -7.97 -13.96 3.95
N LYS A 227 -7.86 -14.32 2.66
CA LYS A 227 -7.48 -13.43 1.55
C LYS A 227 -8.29 -13.77 0.30
N PHE A 228 -8.54 -12.80 -0.57
CA PHE A 228 -8.91 -13.07 -1.96
C PHE A 228 -7.62 -13.19 -2.80
N CYS A 229 -7.65 -13.95 -3.89
CA CYS A 229 -6.62 -13.93 -4.92
C CYS A 229 -7.24 -13.40 -6.22
N TYR A 230 -6.47 -12.71 -7.07
CA TYR A 230 -7.01 -12.13 -8.30
C TYR A 230 -7.62 -13.21 -9.22
N ASP A 231 -8.74 -12.90 -9.89
CA ASP A 231 -9.45 -13.84 -10.80
C ASP A 231 -9.87 -15.17 -10.13
N ASP A 232 -9.98 -15.19 -8.79
CA ASP A 232 -10.12 -16.39 -7.97
C ASP A 232 -9.13 -17.51 -8.33
N ASP A 233 -7.91 -17.13 -8.69
CA ASP A 233 -6.82 -18.04 -9.04
C ASP A 233 -5.66 -17.93 -8.03
N PRO A 234 -5.31 -19.01 -7.30
CA PRO A 234 -4.22 -18.99 -6.33
C PRO A 234 -2.86 -18.69 -6.97
N TRP A 235 -2.70 -18.86 -8.29
CA TRP A 235 -1.46 -18.55 -8.98
C TRP A 235 -0.99 -17.11 -8.72
N TYR A 236 -1.88 -16.12 -8.73
CA TYR A 236 -1.50 -14.72 -8.49
C TYR A 236 -0.96 -14.51 -7.07
N CYS A 237 -1.67 -15.05 -6.08
CA CYS A 237 -1.24 -15.05 -4.68
C CYS A 237 0.17 -15.65 -4.52
N ASP A 238 0.38 -16.85 -5.04
CA ASP A 238 1.62 -17.61 -4.86
C ASP A 238 2.79 -17.08 -5.71
N ASN A 239 2.51 -16.32 -6.77
CA ASN A 239 3.51 -15.67 -7.63
C ASN A 239 3.73 -14.19 -7.27
N GLY A 240 3.52 -13.81 -6.01
CA GLY A 240 3.98 -12.54 -5.44
C GLY A 240 3.06 -11.34 -5.63
N PHE A 241 1.97 -11.47 -6.41
CA PHE A 241 0.87 -10.49 -6.38
C PHE A 241 0.15 -10.51 -5.02
N GLY A 242 0.25 -11.62 -4.29
CA GLY A 242 -0.21 -11.75 -2.91
C GLY A 242 -1.73 -11.73 -2.79
N GLY A 243 -2.19 -11.59 -1.55
CA GLY A 243 -3.62 -11.48 -1.24
C GLY A 243 -4.17 -10.07 -1.45
N LEU A 244 -5.44 -10.01 -1.82
CA LEU A 244 -6.27 -8.82 -1.70
C LEU A 244 -7.11 -8.93 -0.42
N TYR A 245 -7.17 -7.87 0.37
CA TYR A 245 -7.82 -7.82 1.69
C TYR A 245 -8.77 -6.62 1.78
N THR A 246 -9.87 -6.70 2.54
CA THR A 246 -10.64 -5.50 2.91
C THR A 246 -9.84 -4.60 3.84
N TRP A 247 -10.20 -3.32 3.98
CA TRP A 247 -9.43 -2.39 4.82
C TRP A 247 -9.41 -2.81 6.29
N ALA A 248 -10.54 -3.22 6.86
CA ALA A 248 -10.59 -3.72 8.23
C ALA A 248 -9.70 -4.95 8.41
N SER A 249 -9.74 -5.89 7.46
CA SER A 249 -8.87 -7.07 7.47
C SER A 249 -7.39 -6.69 7.39
N ALA A 250 -7.02 -5.74 6.52
CA ALA A 250 -5.66 -5.22 6.41
C ALA A 250 -5.19 -4.49 7.67
N MET A 251 -6.10 -3.79 8.36
CA MET A 251 -5.84 -3.14 9.64
C MET A 251 -5.97 -4.07 10.85
N ASN A 252 -6.31 -5.36 10.66
CA ASN A 252 -6.65 -6.31 11.73
C ASN A 252 -7.70 -5.76 12.70
N PHE A 253 -8.75 -5.15 12.14
CA PHE A 253 -9.90 -4.57 12.81
C PHE A 253 -11.17 -5.44 12.56
N PRO A 254 -12.20 -5.35 13.42
CA PRO A 254 -13.45 -6.07 13.19
C PRO A 254 -14.09 -5.69 11.84
N ALA A 255 -14.58 -6.66 11.07
CA ALA A 255 -15.14 -6.43 9.72
C ALA A 255 -16.29 -5.40 9.65
N ALA A 256 -16.94 -5.06 10.77
CA ALA A 256 -17.88 -3.93 10.84
C ALA A 256 -17.23 -2.58 10.47
N CYS A 257 -15.92 -2.43 10.71
CA CYS A 257 -15.12 -1.27 10.30
C CYS A 257 -15.06 -1.06 8.78
N ASP A 258 -15.38 -2.05 7.95
CA ASP A 258 -15.50 -1.84 6.50
C ASP A 258 -16.75 -1.04 6.12
N SER A 259 -17.74 -0.93 7.01
CA SER A 259 -19.03 -0.27 6.79
C SER A 259 -19.32 0.92 7.72
N PHE A 260 -18.46 1.19 8.70
CA PHE A 260 -18.62 2.27 9.69
C PHE A 260 -17.25 2.90 10.01
N GLY A 261 -17.23 4.21 10.27
CA GLY A 261 -16.01 4.94 10.62
C GLY A 261 -15.40 4.52 11.96
N ILE A 262 -14.08 4.74 12.10
CA ILE A 262 -13.37 4.58 13.37
C ILE A 262 -13.94 5.48 14.48
N GLY A 263 -13.71 5.11 15.75
CA GLY A 263 -14.30 5.78 16.92
C GLY A 263 -15.83 5.65 17.06
N THR A 264 -16.54 5.00 16.12
CA THR A 264 -17.99 4.78 16.24
C THR A 264 -18.33 3.57 17.11
N SER A 265 -19.54 3.50 17.66
CA SER A 265 -20.00 2.35 18.45
C SER A 265 -20.05 1.00 17.71
N LYS A 266 -19.85 1.00 16.38
CA LYS A 266 -19.74 -0.21 15.54
C LYS A 266 -18.32 -0.51 15.06
N CYS A 267 -17.43 0.48 15.11
CA CYS A 267 -16.00 0.33 14.88
C CYS A 267 -15.25 1.16 15.95
N PRO A 268 -15.18 0.69 17.21
CA PRO A 268 -14.56 1.41 18.32
C PRO A 268 -13.02 1.25 18.30
N MET A 269 -12.44 1.29 17.11
CA MET A 269 -11.00 1.20 16.88
C MET A 269 -10.41 2.60 16.74
N GLU A 270 -9.16 2.75 17.14
CA GLU A 270 -8.37 3.98 16.99
C GLU A 270 -6.93 3.59 16.59
N PHE A 271 -6.16 4.55 16.07
CA PHE A 271 -4.75 4.36 15.72
C PHE A 271 -3.86 5.05 16.76
N ASP A 272 -2.85 4.35 17.30
CA ASP A 272 -1.85 4.98 18.17
C ASP A 272 -0.92 5.89 17.36
N LEU A 273 -1.24 7.17 17.30
CA LEU A 273 -0.46 8.20 16.60
C LEU A 273 0.93 8.44 17.22
N MET A 274 1.25 7.82 18.36
CA MET A 274 2.55 7.90 19.05
C MET A 274 3.39 6.62 18.91
N SER A 275 2.88 5.60 18.21
CA SER A 275 3.53 4.29 17.97
C SER A 275 4.92 4.37 17.33
N ASN A 276 5.20 5.40 16.52
CA ASN A 276 6.51 5.59 15.91
C ASN A 276 7.53 6.11 16.93
N PRO A 277 8.64 5.41 17.23
CA PRO A 277 9.58 5.82 18.27
C PRO A 277 10.52 6.95 17.84
N VAL A 278 10.64 7.26 16.54
CA VAL A 278 11.46 8.36 16.02
C VAL A 278 10.81 9.70 16.36
N SER A 279 11.56 10.63 16.96
CA SER A 279 11.06 11.88 17.54
C SER A 279 10.37 12.80 16.53
N PHE A 280 10.87 12.82 15.30
CA PHE A 280 10.32 13.64 14.21
C PHE A 280 9.09 13.03 13.52
N TYR A 281 8.82 11.73 13.71
CA TYR A 281 7.77 10.98 13.02
C TYR A 281 6.55 10.63 13.93
N LYS A 282 6.33 11.42 14.99
CA LYS A 282 5.24 11.23 15.96
C LYS A 282 4.02 12.11 15.68
N ASN A 283 2.90 11.76 16.29
CA ASN A 283 1.64 12.52 16.30
C ASN A 283 1.04 12.74 14.88
N GLY A 284 1.02 11.69 14.05
CA GLY A 284 0.46 11.79 12.71
C GLY A 284 0.21 10.45 12.01
N ILE A 285 -0.99 10.29 11.45
CA ILE A 285 -1.43 9.10 10.68
C ILE A 285 -0.60 8.87 9.39
N THR A 286 0.27 9.80 9.02
CA THR A 286 1.24 9.66 7.92
C THR A 286 2.45 8.78 8.27
N TYR A 287 2.76 8.63 9.57
CA TYR A 287 3.96 7.98 10.10
C TYR A 287 3.68 6.82 11.09
N VAL A 288 2.40 6.53 11.34
CA VAL A 288 1.95 5.54 12.33
C VAL A 288 2.52 4.14 12.03
N LEU A 289 2.98 3.44 13.07
CA LEU A 289 3.47 2.06 12.97
C LEU A 289 2.33 1.11 13.38
N HIS A 290 1.38 0.91 12.46
CA HIS A 290 0.22 0.06 12.72
C HIS A 290 0.47 -1.36 12.21
N GLN A 291 0.62 -2.33 13.11
CA GLN A 291 0.88 -3.74 12.75
C GLN A 291 -0.10 -4.24 11.68
N GLY A 292 -1.40 -4.04 11.92
CA GLY A 292 -2.46 -4.58 11.06
C GLY A 292 -2.30 -6.08 10.82
N ILE A 293 -2.45 -6.49 9.57
CA ILE A 293 -2.30 -7.90 9.13
C ILE A 293 -0.83 -8.35 8.98
N CYS A 294 0.16 -7.46 9.16
CA CYS A 294 1.57 -7.82 9.09
C CYS A 294 2.01 -8.67 10.30
N PRO A 295 3.06 -9.50 10.15
CA PRO A 295 3.56 -10.34 11.23
C PRO A 295 4.17 -9.50 12.37
N GLU A 296 4.34 -10.11 13.55
CA GLU A 296 4.95 -9.44 14.71
C GLU A 296 6.35 -8.89 14.38
N GLY A 297 6.63 -7.63 14.75
CA GLY A 297 7.83 -6.91 14.34
C GLY A 297 7.76 -6.24 12.96
N TRP A 298 6.57 -6.19 12.34
CA TRP A 298 6.29 -5.54 11.07
C TRP A 298 4.93 -4.83 11.07
N HIS A 299 4.81 -3.74 10.33
CA HIS A 299 3.59 -2.93 10.18
C HIS A 299 3.18 -2.74 8.72
N VAL A 300 1.91 -2.41 8.51
CA VAL A 300 1.41 -1.99 7.20
C VAL A 300 2.08 -0.66 6.84
N MET A 301 2.79 -0.62 5.71
CA MET A 301 3.58 0.53 5.29
C MET A 301 2.79 1.84 5.34
N ASN A 302 3.33 2.85 6.03
CA ASN A 302 2.67 4.14 6.16
C ASN A 302 2.93 5.06 4.95
N GLN A 303 2.27 6.23 4.96
CA GLN A 303 2.30 7.14 3.83
C GLN A 303 3.71 7.63 3.48
N GLU A 304 4.57 7.83 4.48
CA GLU A 304 5.91 8.37 4.23
C GLU A 304 6.94 7.30 3.88
N GLU A 305 6.81 6.05 4.35
CA GLU A 305 7.57 4.92 3.78
C GLU A 305 7.33 4.73 2.28
N TRP A 306 6.07 4.82 1.84
CA TRP A 306 5.72 4.87 0.41
C TRP A 306 6.30 6.10 -0.31
N GLY A 307 6.58 7.19 0.41
CA GLY A 307 7.34 8.34 -0.09
C GLY A 307 8.85 8.11 -0.15
N LEU A 308 9.41 7.34 0.79
CA LEU A 308 10.84 7.06 0.92
C LEU A 308 11.34 6.11 -0.16
N ILE A 309 10.57 5.09 -0.54
CA ILE A 309 10.94 4.23 -1.68
C ILE A 309 10.95 5.00 -3.02
N MET A 310 10.17 6.10 -3.10
CA MET A 310 10.15 7.02 -4.25
C MET A 310 11.19 8.17 -4.15
N LYS A 311 11.85 8.34 -3.00
CA LYS A 311 12.74 9.48 -2.71
C LYS A 311 13.99 9.45 -3.58
N GLY A 312 14.00 10.27 -4.62
CA GLY A 312 15.08 10.36 -5.61
C GLY A 312 14.66 9.97 -7.04
N SER A 313 13.39 9.61 -7.26
CA SER A 313 12.87 9.53 -8.63
C SER A 313 12.73 10.94 -9.22
N ILE A 314 13.60 11.27 -10.18
CA ILE A 314 13.46 12.48 -11.01
C ILE A 314 12.29 12.31 -12.00
N SER A 315 11.98 11.06 -12.35
CA SER A 315 10.78 10.68 -13.09
C SER A 315 9.55 10.67 -12.18
N ARG A 316 8.36 10.96 -12.71
CA ARG A 316 7.10 10.79 -11.99
C ARG A 316 6.58 9.34 -12.06
N ASN A 317 7.15 8.53 -12.96
CA ASN A 317 6.70 7.18 -13.28
C ASN A 317 6.85 6.23 -12.09
N GLY A 318 5.73 5.80 -11.49
CA GLY A 318 5.75 4.87 -10.36
C GLY A 318 6.16 3.45 -10.77
N ALA A 319 5.59 2.97 -11.87
CA ALA A 319 5.81 1.65 -12.43
C ALA A 319 7.29 1.27 -12.61
N ASN A 320 7.98 1.95 -13.54
CA ASN A 320 9.36 1.70 -13.93
C ASN A 320 10.39 1.94 -12.80
N TYR A 321 9.98 2.52 -11.67
CA TYR A 321 10.86 2.71 -10.51
C TYR A 321 10.82 1.51 -9.56
N LEU A 322 9.70 0.79 -9.53
CA LEU A 322 9.36 -0.18 -8.49
C LEU A 322 9.16 -1.61 -8.97
N GLY A 323 8.95 -1.90 -10.27
CA GLY A 323 8.62 -3.26 -10.74
C GLY A 323 9.06 -3.61 -12.17
N ALA A 324 9.81 -4.71 -12.32
CA ALA A 324 10.27 -5.18 -13.63
C ALA A 324 9.20 -6.01 -14.38
N VAL A 325 8.49 -6.89 -13.68
CA VAL A 325 7.38 -7.64 -14.25
C VAL A 325 6.21 -6.69 -14.52
N LEU A 326 5.60 -6.79 -15.71
CA LEU A 326 4.53 -5.93 -16.25
C LEU A 326 4.92 -4.46 -16.50
N TRP A 327 5.95 -3.94 -15.84
CA TRP A 327 6.30 -2.52 -15.80
C TRP A 327 7.74 -2.18 -16.26
N GLY A 328 8.57 -3.19 -16.49
CA GLY A 328 9.78 -3.12 -17.32
C GLY A 328 11.08 -2.61 -16.68
N SER A 329 11.06 -2.08 -15.45
CA SER A 329 12.29 -1.67 -14.73
C SER A 329 12.05 -1.61 -13.22
N ASN A 330 13.05 -1.99 -12.43
CA ASN A 330 12.97 -2.15 -10.98
C ASN A 330 14.14 -1.42 -10.33
N GLN A 331 14.24 -0.12 -10.58
CA GLN A 331 15.42 0.69 -10.24
C GLN A 331 15.74 0.68 -8.75
N ARG A 332 14.74 0.44 -7.89
CA ARG A 332 14.92 0.34 -6.43
C ARG A 332 14.92 -1.07 -5.86
N GLY A 333 14.77 -2.12 -6.67
CA GLY A 333 14.63 -3.48 -6.16
C GLY A 333 13.39 -3.69 -5.26
N PHE A 334 12.35 -2.86 -5.40
CA PHE A 334 11.15 -2.94 -4.56
C PHE A 334 10.17 -4.04 -5.03
N SER A 335 10.30 -4.50 -6.28
CA SER A 335 9.57 -5.64 -6.85
C SER A 335 8.05 -5.56 -6.67
N LEU A 336 7.50 -4.35 -6.87
CA LEU A 336 6.08 -4.09 -6.88
C LEU A 336 5.40 -4.77 -8.08
N LEU A 337 4.22 -5.31 -7.83
CA LEU A 337 3.37 -5.92 -8.84
C LEU A 337 2.00 -5.20 -8.86
N PRO A 338 1.52 -4.77 -10.04
CA PRO A 338 0.16 -4.25 -10.22
C PRO A 338 -0.87 -5.38 -10.13
N ALA A 339 -1.26 -5.71 -8.90
CA ALA A 339 -2.27 -6.74 -8.61
C ALA A 339 -3.71 -6.28 -8.84
N GLY A 340 -3.95 -5.02 -9.20
CA GLY A 340 -5.31 -4.49 -9.34
C GLY A 340 -6.02 -4.33 -7.99
N ASP A 341 -7.35 -4.24 -8.05
CA ASP A 341 -8.24 -4.34 -6.89
C ASP A 341 -9.46 -5.25 -7.18
N LEU A 342 -10.24 -5.53 -6.14
CA LEU A 342 -11.47 -6.30 -6.18
C LEU A 342 -12.63 -5.45 -5.64
N GLU A 343 -13.52 -4.99 -6.53
CA GLU A 343 -14.73 -4.30 -6.13
C GLU A 343 -15.81 -5.30 -5.72
N LEU A 344 -16.31 -5.21 -4.49
CA LEU A 344 -17.34 -6.13 -3.94
C LEU A 344 -18.76 -5.55 -3.94
N GLN A 345 -18.95 -4.29 -4.38
CA GLN A 345 -20.27 -3.64 -4.48
C GLN A 345 -20.32 -2.61 -5.61
N ASN A 346 -21.14 -2.89 -6.63
CA ASN A 346 -21.55 -1.91 -7.64
C ASN A 346 -22.59 -0.94 -7.03
N THR A 347 -22.58 0.34 -7.41
CA THR A 347 -23.43 1.39 -6.79
C THR A 347 -24.85 1.48 -7.36
N HIS A 348 -25.24 0.57 -8.25
CA HIS A 348 -26.45 0.70 -9.08
C HIS A 348 -27.39 -0.51 -9.10
N ASP A 349 -27.09 -1.61 -8.42
CA ASP A 349 -27.92 -2.82 -8.45
C ASP A 349 -27.95 -3.55 -7.09
N ASP A 350 -29.01 -4.31 -6.84
CA ASP A 350 -29.19 -5.10 -5.60
C ASP A 350 -28.45 -6.46 -5.65
N GLU A 351 -27.96 -6.86 -6.83
CA GLU A 351 -27.15 -8.08 -6.98
C GLU A 351 -25.72 -7.89 -6.44
N LYS A 352 -25.27 -8.83 -5.60
CA LYS A 352 -23.87 -8.93 -5.15
C LYS A 352 -22.95 -9.33 -6.31
N ARG A 353 -22.57 -8.33 -7.11
CA ARG A 353 -21.55 -8.43 -8.15
C ARG A 353 -20.17 -8.14 -7.58
N CYS A 354 -19.19 -8.93 -7.99
CA CYS A 354 -17.79 -8.74 -7.64
C CYS A 354 -16.96 -8.59 -8.92
N ASP A 355 -16.13 -7.57 -9.02
CA ASP A 355 -15.35 -7.28 -10.22
C ASP A 355 -13.86 -7.17 -9.90
N PHE A 356 -13.04 -7.98 -10.57
CA PHE A 356 -11.57 -7.93 -10.54
C PHE A 356 -11.08 -6.96 -11.61
N LEU A 357 -10.39 -5.90 -11.19
CA LEU A 357 -10.05 -4.74 -12.02
C LEU A 357 -8.53 -4.51 -12.12
N ASP A 358 -8.11 -3.93 -13.25
CA ASP A 358 -6.83 -3.22 -13.44
C ASP A 358 -5.49 -3.93 -13.09
N ILE A 359 -5.48 -5.27 -13.04
CA ILE A 359 -4.23 -6.05 -13.05
C ILE A 359 -3.32 -5.65 -14.22
N GLY A 360 -2.01 -5.55 -13.98
CA GLY A 360 -1.05 -5.06 -14.96
C GLY A 360 -0.99 -3.54 -15.12
N LYS A 361 -2.05 -2.80 -14.76
CA LYS A 361 -2.10 -1.34 -14.88
C LYS A 361 -1.68 -0.63 -13.60
N TYR A 362 -2.31 -1.01 -12.48
CA TYR A 362 -2.22 -0.26 -11.23
C TYR A 362 -1.93 -1.18 -10.04
N ALA A 363 -1.20 -0.65 -9.06
CA ALA A 363 -1.06 -1.27 -7.75
C ALA A 363 -1.84 -0.45 -6.72
N TYR A 364 -2.77 -1.11 -6.03
CA TYR A 364 -3.59 -0.54 -4.96
C TYR A 364 -3.13 -1.13 -3.63
N HIS A 365 -2.55 -0.30 -2.76
CA HIS A 365 -2.00 -0.75 -1.49
C HIS A 365 -2.60 -0.02 -0.30
N TRP A 366 -3.21 -0.76 0.64
CA TRP A 366 -3.73 -0.17 1.88
C TRP A 366 -2.61 0.46 2.70
N ILE A 367 -2.91 1.61 3.31
CA ILE A 367 -2.09 2.25 4.35
C ILE A 367 -2.98 2.58 5.56
N PRO A 368 -2.43 2.83 6.76
CA PRO A 368 -3.23 3.10 7.95
C PRO A 368 -4.17 4.32 7.83
N GLY A 369 -5.31 4.29 8.51
CA GLY A 369 -6.26 5.42 8.60
C GLY A 369 -7.38 5.46 7.53
N GLU A 370 -8.42 6.22 7.85
CA GLU A 370 -9.55 6.52 6.95
C GLU A 370 -9.28 7.77 6.11
N TYR A 371 -9.94 7.90 4.96
CA TYR A 371 -9.67 8.98 4.00
C TYR A 371 -10.41 10.27 4.37
N ASP A 372 -9.67 11.36 4.55
CA ASP A 372 -10.08 12.59 5.21
C ASP A 372 -10.42 13.77 4.25
N LYS A 373 -10.26 13.59 2.93
CA LYS A 373 -10.24 14.69 1.94
C LYS A 373 -11.43 14.72 0.98
N ASN A 374 -12.62 14.37 1.44
CA ASN A 374 -13.88 14.62 0.71
C ASN A 374 -15.03 14.79 1.72
N GLU A 375 -15.63 15.98 1.77
CA GLU A 375 -16.85 16.24 2.56
C GLU A 375 -18.12 15.81 1.79
N ASP A 376 -18.08 15.82 0.44
CA ASP A 376 -19.22 15.47 -0.43
C ASP A 376 -19.49 13.94 -0.52
N PHE A 377 -18.51 13.11 -0.15
CA PHE A 377 -18.62 11.65 -0.16
C PHE A 377 -18.29 11.11 1.23
N LYS A 378 -19.28 10.50 1.91
CA LYS A 378 -19.18 9.75 3.18
C LYS A 378 -17.75 9.23 3.48
N PRO A 379 -16.89 10.02 4.15
CA PRO A 379 -15.47 9.68 4.26
C PRO A 379 -15.27 8.44 5.14
N GLU A 380 -16.21 8.18 6.04
CA GLU A 380 -16.26 7.03 6.96
C GLU A 380 -16.41 5.66 6.26
N LEU A 381 -16.52 5.64 4.93
CA LEU A 381 -16.59 4.44 4.09
C LEU A 381 -15.32 4.18 3.27
N PHE A 382 -14.31 5.08 3.33
CA PHE A 382 -13.10 5.01 2.51
C PHE A 382 -11.83 4.87 3.35
N GLY A 383 -10.99 3.91 2.98
CA GLY A 383 -9.66 3.72 3.57
C GLY A 383 -8.61 4.55 2.84
N ARG A 384 -7.56 4.99 3.55
CA ARG A 384 -6.37 5.55 2.90
C ARG A 384 -5.61 4.44 2.20
N MET A 385 -5.17 4.72 0.98
CA MET A 385 -4.36 3.80 0.20
C MET A 385 -3.33 4.55 -0.64
N VAL A 386 -2.35 3.82 -1.17
CA VAL A 386 -1.38 4.31 -2.16
C VAL A 386 -1.70 3.67 -3.50
N PHE A 387 -1.92 4.53 -4.49
CA PHE A 387 -2.19 4.16 -5.86
C PHE A 387 -0.94 4.42 -6.70
N VAL A 388 -0.38 3.36 -7.31
CA VAL A 388 0.80 3.43 -8.19
C VAL A 388 0.39 3.13 -9.62
N ALA A 389 0.75 4.02 -10.54
CA ALA A 389 0.51 3.90 -11.97
C ALA A 389 1.82 4.04 -12.78
N ASP A 390 1.70 3.87 -14.10
CA ASP A 390 2.77 4.05 -15.09
C ASP A 390 3.51 5.39 -14.96
N SER A 391 2.77 6.45 -14.66
CA SER A 391 3.13 7.86 -14.86
C SER A 391 3.16 8.68 -13.57
N HIS A 392 2.60 8.16 -12.47
CA HIS A 392 2.44 8.88 -11.21
C HIS A 392 2.17 7.93 -10.02
N VAL A 393 2.24 8.48 -8.80
CA VAL A 393 1.85 7.83 -7.54
C VAL A 393 1.00 8.82 -6.74
N ASN A 394 -0.16 8.38 -6.25
CA ASN A 394 -1.04 9.18 -5.38
C ASN A 394 -0.97 8.65 -3.95
N LYS A 395 -0.60 9.52 -3.00
CA LYS A 395 -0.58 9.21 -1.55
C LYS A 395 -1.09 10.41 -0.72
N PRO A 396 -2.16 10.27 0.09
CA PRO A 396 -3.11 9.17 0.08
C PRO A 396 -4.07 9.32 -1.12
N ALA A 397 -4.48 8.21 -1.70
CA ALA A 397 -5.72 8.10 -2.46
C ALA A 397 -6.77 7.36 -1.61
N ALA A 398 -7.98 7.21 -2.15
CA ALA A 398 -9.13 6.63 -1.47
C ALA A 398 -9.62 5.37 -2.19
N LEU A 399 -10.02 4.36 -1.42
CA LEU A 399 -10.75 3.19 -1.93
C LEU A 399 -11.83 2.79 -0.91
N LYS A 400 -12.99 2.29 -1.38
CA LYS A 400 -14.06 1.78 -0.52
C LYS A 400 -13.48 0.73 0.42
N LYS A 401 -13.69 0.82 1.74
CA LYS A 401 -13.11 -0.13 2.71
C LYS A 401 -13.50 -1.59 2.45
N VAL A 402 -14.70 -1.81 1.90
CA VAL A 402 -15.21 -3.12 1.46
C VAL A 402 -14.50 -3.73 0.24
N ASN A 403 -13.70 -2.97 -0.54
CA ASN A 403 -12.97 -3.53 -1.68
C ASN A 403 -11.72 -4.30 -1.22
N GLY A 404 -11.29 -5.28 -2.01
CA GLY A 404 -10.03 -5.99 -1.79
C GLY A 404 -8.85 -5.26 -2.43
N ALA A 405 -7.85 -4.88 -1.64
CA ALA A 405 -6.59 -4.30 -2.14
C ALA A 405 -5.37 -4.97 -1.49
N SER A 406 -4.19 -4.77 -2.08
CA SER A 406 -2.93 -5.38 -1.61
C SER A 406 -2.44 -4.77 -0.29
N VAL A 407 -1.62 -5.53 0.44
CA VAL A 407 -0.86 -5.05 1.61
C VAL A 407 0.63 -5.22 1.37
N ARG A 408 1.43 -4.27 1.86
CA ARG A 408 2.89 -4.35 1.90
C ARG A 408 3.39 -3.99 3.30
N CYS A 409 4.33 -4.78 3.82
CA CYS A 409 4.81 -4.65 5.19
C CYS A 409 6.20 -4.00 5.24
N ALA A 410 6.38 -3.10 6.20
CA ALA A 410 7.66 -2.57 6.65
C ALA A 410 8.03 -3.21 7.99
N LYS A 411 9.32 -3.34 8.27
CA LYS A 411 9.80 -3.82 9.57
C LYS A 411 9.80 -2.67 10.57
N ASP A 412 9.40 -2.94 11.81
CA ASP A 412 9.49 -1.99 12.91
C ASP A 412 10.94 -1.53 13.15
N TYR A 413 11.09 -0.26 13.55
CA TYR A 413 12.36 0.47 13.71
C TYR A 413 12.32 1.37 14.95
#